data_AF-A0A846HMM5-F1
#
_entry.id   AF-A0A846HMM5-F1
#
_cell.length_a   1.000
_cell.length_b   1.000
_cell.length_c   1.000
_cell.angle_alpha   90.00
_cell.angle_beta   90.00
_cell.angle_gamma   90.00
#
_symmetry.space_group_name_H-M   'P 1'
#
loop_
_entity.id
_entity.type
_entity.pdbx_description
1 polymer ?
#
loop_
_entity_poly.entity_id
_entity_poly.type
_entity_poly.pdbx_seq_one_letter_code
_entity_poly.pdbx_strand_id
1 'polypeptide(L)'
;MQEKRLLERLRAIELNPSWRGMTTPESATPSVLNHLAKILNTRQGSVPIAPDFGIPDFTGLLSGADQNAWAEVEEAIAEVITKYEPRLIKVQVRHKLMDDTAFVVAFKLSAAIRVEERESPVVFEAVLNADGRIEVME
;
A
#
# COMPACT_ATOMS: atom_id res chain seq x y z
N MET A 1 -9.53 9.93 -12.87
CA MET A 1 -8.70 8.71 -12.79
C MET A 1 -9.62 7.58 -12.30
N GLN A 2 -9.60 6.39 -12.92
CA GLN A 2 -10.64 5.34 -12.72
C GLN A 2 -10.43 4.47 -11.47
N GLU A 3 -11.52 3.98 -10.87
CA GLU A 3 -11.55 3.23 -9.59
C GLU A 3 -10.90 1.86 -9.58
N LYS A 4 -10.83 1.21 -10.74
CA LYS A 4 -10.31 -0.15 -10.89
C LYS A 4 -9.25 -0.14 -11.97
N ARG A 5 -8.16 -0.91 -11.79
CA ARG A 5 -7.13 -1.07 -12.85
C ARG A 5 -7.78 -1.70 -14.09
N LEU A 6 -7.29 -1.42 -15.29
CA LEU A 6 -7.90 -1.88 -16.55
C LEU A 6 -8.18 -3.39 -16.55
N LEU A 7 -7.23 -4.19 -16.05
CA LEU A 7 -7.37 -5.64 -15.96
C LEU A 7 -8.39 -6.10 -14.92
N GLU A 8 -8.59 -5.34 -13.84
CA GLU A 8 -9.63 -5.62 -12.84
C GLU A 8 -11.01 -5.19 -13.36
N ARG A 9 -11.08 -4.09 -14.14
CA ARG A 9 -12.31 -3.67 -14.82
C ARG A 9 -12.78 -4.73 -15.80
N LEU A 10 -11.87 -5.27 -16.63
CA LEU A 10 -12.19 -6.35 -17.57
C LEU A 10 -12.72 -7.58 -16.83
N ARG A 11 -12.04 -8.01 -15.77
CA ARG A 11 -12.44 -9.18 -14.97
C ARG A 11 -13.78 -8.98 -14.25
N ALA A 12 -14.02 -7.78 -13.70
CA ALA A 12 -15.27 -7.45 -13.03
C ALA A 12 -16.46 -7.34 -14.00
N ILE A 13 -16.22 -6.87 -15.23
CA ILE A 13 -17.23 -6.80 -16.29
C ILE A 13 -17.58 -8.20 -16.84
N GLU A 14 -16.61 -9.11 -16.92
CA GLU A 14 -16.87 -10.52 -17.26
C GLU A 14 -17.73 -11.22 -16.22
N LEU A 15 -17.47 -10.99 -14.93
CA LEU A 15 -18.23 -11.61 -13.84
C LEU A 15 -19.60 -10.96 -13.62
N ASN A 16 -19.73 -9.65 -13.83
CA ASN A 16 -20.98 -8.89 -13.63
C ASN A 16 -21.14 -7.78 -14.69
N PRO A 17 -21.84 -8.05 -15.81
CA PRO A 17 -22.00 -7.11 -16.93
C PRO A 17 -22.74 -5.81 -16.57
N SER A 18 -23.55 -5.82 -15.51
CA SER A 18 -24.33 -4.68 -15.01
C SER A 18 -23.50 -3.64 -14.25
N TRP A 19 -22.26 -3.96 -13.85
CA TRP A 19 -21.36 -3.05 -13.14
C TRP A 19 -20.59 -2.10 -14.07
N ARG A 20 -20.95 -2.09 -15.35
CA ARG A 20 -20.36 -1.23 -16.37
C ARG A 20 -20.72 0.23 -16.06
N GLY A 21 -19.78 0.97 -15.46
CA GLY A 21 -19.97 2.40 -15.13
C GLY A 21 -20.44 2.70 -13.70
N MET A 22 -20.53 1.70 -12.81
CA MET A 22 -20.73 1.96 -11.38
C MET A 22 -19.39 2.34 -10.74
N THR A 23 -19.13 3.63 -10.63
CA THR A 23 -17.92 4.19 -10.02
C THR A 23 -18.26 4.83 -8.66
N THR A 24 -18.05 4.09 -7.57
CA THR A 24 -18.08 4.62 -6.20
C THR A 24 -16.74 4.43 -5.49
N PRO A 25 -16.22 5.42 -4.73
CA PRO A 25 -14.92 5.33 -4.06
C PRO A 25 -14.72 4.06 -3.22
N GLU A 26 -15.80 3.55 -2.62
CA GLU A 26 -15.86 2.28 -1.88
C GLU A 26 -15.49 1.05 -2.75
N SER A 27 -15.80 1.10 -4.05
CA SER A 27 -15.47 0.06 -5.01
C SER A 27 -13.98 0.04 -5.40
N ALA A 28 -13.25 1.15 -5.12
CA ALA A 28 -11.83 1.28 -5.38
C ALA A 28 -10.96 0.70 -4.24
N THR A 29 -11.48 0.62 -3.01
CA THR A 29 -10.70 0.17 -1.84
C THR A 29 -10.07 -1.22 -2.01
N PRO A 30 -10.80 -2.27 -2.48
CA PRO A 30 -10.20 -3.60 -2.66
C PRO A 30 -9.12 -3.63 -3.75
N SER A 31 -9.27 -2.81 -4.80
CA SER A 31 -8.28 -2.66 -5.88
C SER A 31 -7.00 -2.01 -5.35
N VAL A 32 -7.15 -0.98 -4.53
CA VAL A 32 -6.04 -0.27 -3.88
C VAL A 32 -5.32 -1.19 -2.90
N LEU A 33 -6.06 -1.91 -2.04
CA LEU A 33 -5.49 -2.86 -1.08
C LEU A 33 -4.67 -3.96 -1.78
N ASN A 34 -5.21 -4.57 -2.84
CA ASN A 34 -4.49 -5.57 -3.65
C ASN A 34 -3.21 -5.00 -4.28
N HIS A 35 -3.22 -3.72 -4.67
CA HIS A 35 -2.04 -3.09 -5.23
C HIS A 35 -1.00 -2.75 -4.17
N LEU A 36 -1.42 -2.24 -3.00
CA LEU A 36 -0.55 -2.03 -1.85
C LEU A 36 0.13 -3.32 -1.44
N ALA A 37 -0.60 -4.44 -1.35
CA ALA A 37 -0.01 -5.74 -1.06
C ALA A 37 1.08 -6.13 -2.08
N LYS A 38 0.91 -5.81 -3.36
CA LYS A 38 1.92 -6.07 -4.39
C LYS A 38 3.15 -5.18 -4.25
N ILE A 39 2.95 -3.88 -4.02
CA ILE A 39 4.07 -2.95 -3.80
C ILE A 39 4.88 -3.39 -2.57
N LEU A 40 4.19 -3.59 -1.45
CA LEU A 40 4.82 -3.86 -0.17
C LEU A 40 5.57 -5.21 -0.15
N ASN A 41 5.06 -6.23 -0.85
CA ASN A 41 5.74 -7.53 -0.96
C ASN A 41 6.77 -7.62 -2.11
N THR A 42 7.01 -6.54 -2.86
CA THR A 42 8.05 -6.53 -3.89
C THR A 42 9.31 -5.89 -3.36
N ARG A 43 10.46 -6.54 -3.52
CA ARG A 43 11.76 -5.95 -3.15
C ARG A 43 12.19 -4.95 -4.22
N GLN A 44 12.56 -3.74 -3.80
CA GLN A 44 13.12 -2.72 -4.70
C GLN A 44 14.30 -3.27 -5.52
N GLY A 45 14.40 -2.86 -6.78
CA GLY A 45 15.39 -3.37 -7.74
C GLY A 45 15.05 -4.72 -8.37
N SER A 46 13.96 -5.39 -7.97
CA SER A 46 13.55 -6.67 -8.58
C SER A 46 12.76 -6.50 -9.88
N VAL A 47 12.34 -5.27 -10.21
CA VAL A 47 11.56 -4.95 -11.40
C VAL A 47 12.45 -4.23 -12.42
N PRO A 48 12.82 -4.85 -13.56
CA PRO A 48 13.78 -4.28 -14.52
C PRO A 48 13.34 -2.95 -15.14
N ILE A 49 12.03 -2.72 -15.27
CA ILE A 49 11.45 -1.52 -15.86
C ILE A 49 11.26 -0.37 -14.85
N ALA A 50 11.38 -0.67 -13.56
CA ALA A 50 11.09 0.26 -12.47
C ALA A 50 11.98 -0.12 -11.27
N PRO A 51 13.26 0.30 -11.26
CA PRO A 51 14.21 -0.09 -10.23
C PRO A 51 13.81 0.40 -8.83
N ASP A 52 12.99 1.44 -8.78
CA ASP A 52 12.43 2.04 -7.58
C ASP A 52 11.09 1.43 -7.13
N PHE A 53 10.58 0.42 -7.83
CA PHE A 53 9.35 -0.26 -7.45
C PHE A 53 9.58 -1.28 -6.34
N GLY A 54 8.86 -1.08 -5.23
CA GLY A 54 8.85 -1.99 -4.10
C GLY A 54 9.42 -1.36 -2.84
N ILE A 55 9.64 -2.19 -1.83
CA ILE A 55 10.18 -1.78 -0.53
C ILE A 55 11.70 -1.94 -0.54
N PRO A 56 12.46 -0.92 -0.12
CA PRO A 56 13.89 -1.02 0.10
C PRO A 56 14.23 -2.11 1.11
N ASP A 57 15.44 -2.66 1.04
CA ASP A 57 15.90 -3.62 2.06
C ASP A 57 16.17 -2.89 3.38
N PHE A 58 15.22 -2.97 4.31
CA PHE A 58 15.30 -2.34 5.63
C PHE A 58 15.89 -3.27 6.70
N THR A 59 16.28 -4.50 6.37
CA THR A 59 16.74 -5.51 7.34
C THR A 59 17.94 -5.01 8.16
N GLY A 60 18.80 -4.19 7.56
CA GLY A 60 19.93 -3.55 8.24
C GLY A 60 19.55 -2.38 9.15
N LEU A 61 18.51 -1.62 8.81
CA LEU A 61 18.03 -0.47 9.60
C LEU A 61 17.20 -0.92 10.82
N LEU A 62 16.51 -2.05 10.70
CA LEU A 62 15.72 -2.66 11.78
C LEU A 62 16.60 -3.25 12.89
N SER A 63 17.85 -3.61 12.57
CA SER A 63 18.82 -4.22 13.50
C SER A 63 19.50 -3.16 14.38
N GLY A 64 18.72 -2.47 15.22
CA GLY A 64 19.21 -1.39 16.10
C GLY A 64 18.47 -0.07 15.93
N ALA A 65 17.27 -0.08 15.34
CA ALA A 65 16.50 1.10 14.98
C ALA A 65 16.26 2.04 16.18
N ASP A 66 16.73 3.28 16.03
CA ASP A 66 16.27 4.43 16.80
C ASP A 66 15.03 5.05 16.10
N GLN A 67 14.46 6.11 16.68
CA GLN A 67 13.29 6.77 16.09
C GLN A 67 13.56 7.34 14.68
N ASN A 68 14.82 7.66 14.36
CA ASN A 68 15.19 8.22 13.07
C ASN A 68 15.18 7.16 11.96
N ALA A 69 15.65 5.94 12.23
CA ALA A 69 15.59 4.84 11.28
C ALA A 69 14.16 4.50 10.87
N TRP A 70 13.20 4.57 11.80
CA TRP A 70 11.78 4.36 11.48
C TRP A 70 11.18 5.46 10.61
N ALA A 71 11.58 6.72 10.83
CA ALA A 71 11.11 7.84 10.02
C ALA A 71 11.55 7.70 8.55
N GLU A 72 12.79 7.26 8.30
CA GLU A 72 13.29 7.01 6.94
C GLU A 72 12.51 5.90 6.23
N VAL A 73 12.17 4.84 6.96
CA VAL A 73 11.33 3.74 6.45
C VAL A 73 9.94 4.23 6.08
N GLU A 74 9.30 5.01 6.97
CA GLU A 74 7.97 5.59 6.74
C GLU A 74 7.94 6.49 5.51
N GLU A 75 8.94 7.36 5.35
CA GLU A 75 9.07 8.27 4.21
C GLU A 75 9.25 7.50 2.90
N ALA A 76 10.16 6.53 2.87
CA ALA A 76 10.38 5.71 1.68
C ALA A 76 9.12 4.93 1.25
N ILE A 77 8.37 4.36 2.21
CA ILE A 77 7.11 3.67 1.91
C ILE A 77 6.08 4.67 1.37
N ALA A 78 5.95 5.85 1.97
CA ALA A 78 5.02 6.88 1.53
C ALA A 78 5.32 7.37 0.10
N GLU A 79 6.59 7.55 -0.25
CA GLU A 79 7.03 7.96 -1.58
C GLU A 79 6.68 6.92 -2.65
N VAL A 80 7.02 5.65 -2.40
CA VAL A 80 6.72 4.55 -3.33
C VAL A 80 5.21 4.42 -3.55
N ILE A 81 4.41 4.49 -2.48
CA ILE A 81 2.95 4.39 -2.58
C ILE A 81 2.37 5.58 -3.35
N THR A 82 2.83 6.80 -3.07
CA THR A 82 2.40 8.01 -3.78
C THR A 82 2.74 7.93 -5.27
N LYS A 83 3.88 7.34 -5.62
CA LYS A 83 4.34 7.19 -7.01
C LYS A 83 3.55 6.14 -7.78
N TYR A 84 3.30 4.98 -7.19
CA TYR A 84 2.72 3.83 -7.92
C TYR A 84 1.21 3.65 -7.71
N GLU A 85 0.62 4.29 -6.71
CA GLU A 85 -0.82 4.31 -6.46
C GLU A 85 -1.36 5.75 -6.41
N PRO A 86 -1.43 6.46 -7.55
CA PRO A 86 -1.80 7.88 -7.62
C PRO A 86 -3.26 8.17 -7.23
N ARG A 87 -4.09 7.13 -7.05
CA ARG A 87 -5.44 7.26 -6.49
C ARG A 87 -5.40 7.55 -4.98
N LEU A 88 -4.35 7.14 -4.29
CA LEU A 88 -4.10 7.49 -2.90
C LEU A 88 -3.43 8.86 -2.83
N ILE A 89 -4.08 9.78 -2.13
CA ILE A 89 -3.57 11.12 -1.84
C ILE A 89 -3.36 11.28 -0.33
N LYS A 90 -2.57 12.28 0.08
CA LYS A 90 -2.32 12.59 1.50
C LYS A 90 -1.81 11.37 2.28
N VAL A 91 -0.96 10.55 1.65
CA VAL A 91 -0.42 9.32 2.22
C VAL A 91 0.47 9.65 3.41
N GLN A 92 0.17 9.03 4.55
CA GLN A 92 0.97 9.07 5.77
C GLN A 92 1.18 7.64 6.26
N VAL A 93 2.42 7.29 6.58
CA VAL A 93 2.78 5.98 7.12
C VAL A 93 3.33 6.20 8.52
N ARG A 94 2.90 5.41 9.48
CA ARG A 94 3.45 5.41 10.85
C ARG A 94 3.67 4.00 11.34
N HIS A 95 4.85 3.69 11.85
CA HIS A 95 5.11 2.44 12.54
C HIS A 95 4.33 2.38 13.87
N LYS A 96 4.00 1.17 14.29
CA LYS A 96 3.37 0.87 15.57
C LYS A 96 4.36 0.07 16.40
N LEU A 97 4.75 0.60 17.55
CA LEU A 97 5.53 -0.13 18.54
C LEU A 97 4.62 -1.24 19.09
N MET A 98 4.94 -2.50 18.78
CA MET A 98 4.28 -3.66 19.41
C MET A 98 5.11 -4.07 20.62
N ASP A 99 4.54 -3.87 21.81
CA ASP A 99 5.22 -4.05 23.10
C ASP A 99 5.62 -5.51 23.42
N ASP A 100 5.20 -6.52 22.63
CA ASP A 100 5.28 -7.93 23.08
C ASP A 100 5.74 -8.96 22.02
N THR A 101 6.10 -8.53 20.80
CA THR A 101 6.61 -9.45 19.77
C THR A 101 7.76 -8.82 19.00
N ALA A 102 9.00 -9.11 19.40
CA ALA A 102 10.25 -8.56 18.87
C ALA A 102 10.51 -8.75 17.36
N PHE A 103 9.57 -9.34 16.61
CA PHE A 103 9.73 -9.70 15.20
C PHE A 103 8.54 -9.32 14.31
N VAL A 104 7.50 -8.68 14.86
CA VAL A 104 6.35 -8.22 14.07
C VAL A 104 6.37 -6.70 14.01
N VAL A 105 6.51 -6.17 12.80
CA VAL A 105 6.49 -4.72 12.56
C VAL A 105 5.17 -4.36 11.89
N ALA A 106 4.37 -3.52 12.53
CA ALA A 106 3.12 -3.04 11.96
C ALA A 106 3.25 -1.58 11.56
N PHE A 107 2.74 -1.24 10.37
CA PHE A 107 2.62 0.12 9.87
C PHE A 107 1.15 0.47 9.70
N LYS A 108 0.79 1.65 10.16
CA LYS A 108 -0.50 2.27 9.89
C LYS A 108 -0.35 3.24 8.73
N LEU A 109 -1.04 2.96 7.63
CA LEU A 109 -1.13 3.82 6.47
C LEU A 109 -2.46 4.59 6.50
N SER A 110 -2.40 5.92 6.53
CA SER A 110 -3.58 6.79 6.45
C SER A 110 -3.51 7.59 5.16
N ALA A 111 -4.58 7.61 4.39
CA ALA A 111 -4.65 8.31 3.11
C ALA A 111 -6.09 8.70 2.78
N ALA A 112 -6.30 9.37 1.66
CA ALA A 112 -7.60 9.48 1.05
C ALA A 112 -7.56 8.88 -0.36
N ILE A 113 -8.57 8.10 -0.72
CA ILE A 113 -8.77 7.64 -2.09
C ILE A 113 -9.51 8.74 -2.83
N ARG A 114 -8.90 9.26 -3.90
CA ARG A 114 -9.53 10.20 -4.82
C ARG A 114 -10.01 9.47 -6.07
N VAL A 115 -11.32 9.50 -6.28
CA VAL A 115 -11.95 9.07 -7.54
C VAL A 115 -12.78 10.22 -8.07
N GLU A 116 -12.51 10.63 -9.31
CA GLU A 116 -13.16 11.78 -9.93
C GLU A 116 -13.05 13.01 -9.01
N GLU A 117 -14.17 13.57 -8.53
CA GLU A 117 -14.20 14.70 -7.59
C GLU A 117 -14.53 14.28 -6.14
N ARG A 118 -14.57 12.99 -5.84
CA ARG A 118 -14.84 12.48 -4.49
C ARG A 118 -13.56 12.03 -3.81
N GLU A 119 -13.41 12.45 -2.55
CA GLU A 119 -12.37 11.96 -1.65
C GLU A 119 -13.01 11.11 -0.56
N SER A 120 -12.49 9.92 -0.31
CA SER A 120 -12.87 9.08 0.82
C SER A 120 -11.64 8.80 1.68
N PRO A 121 -11.63 9.14 2.98
CA PRO A 121 -10.53 8.77 3.87
C PRO A 121 -10.47 7.26 4.02
N VAL A 122 -9.27 6.70 3.99
CA VAL A 122 -9.00 5.29 4.19
C VAL A 122 -7.82 5.11 5.12
N VAL A 123 -7.88 4.04 5.91
CA VAL A 123 -6.78 3.60 6.77
C VAL A 123 -6.52 2.17 6.40
N PHE A 124 -5.24 1.81 6.30
CA PHE A 124 -4.81 0.43 6.13
C PHE A 124 -3.78 0.10 7.20
N GLU A 125 -3.77 -1.13 7.67
CA GLU A 125 -2.72 -1.69 8.51
C GLU A 125 -1.89 -2.67 7.69
N ALA A 126 -0.57 -2.47 7.66
CA ALA A 126 0.38 -3.34 6.99
C ALA A 126 1.26 -4.03 8.05
N VAL A 127 1.17 -5.36 8.16
CA VAL A 127 1.89 -6.15 9.15
C VAL A 127 2.97 -6.97 8.47
N LEU A 128 4.22 -6.74 8.84
CA LEU A 128 5.35 -7.57 8.46
C LEU A 128 5.44 -8.76 9.42
N ASN A 129 5.18 -9.94 8.88
CA ASN A 129 5.26 -11.20 9.58
C ASN A 129 6.72 -11.71 9.62
N ALA A 130 7.00 -12.65 10.54
CA ALA A 130 8.32 -13.24 10.70
C ALA A 130 8.79 -14.06 9.48
N ASP A 131 7.90 -14.40 8.55
CA ASP A 131 8.21 -15.04 7.27
C ASP A 131 8.64 -14.05 6.18
N GLY A 132 8.69 -12.76 6.49
CA GLY A 132 9.08 -11.68 5.58
C GLY A 132 7.95 -11.22 4.66
N ARG A 133 6.71 -11.72 4.84
CA ARG A 133 5.54 -11.26 4.08
C ARG A 133 4.86 -10.09 4.77
N ILE A 134 4.34 -9.18 3.96
CA ILE A 134 3.54 -8.05 4.43
C ILE A 134 2.07 -8.32 4.12
N GLU A 135 1.25 -8.40 5.17
CA GLU A 135 -0.20 -8.49 5.06
C GLU A 135 -0.82 -7.10 5.21
N VAL A 136 -1.72 -6.73 4.29
CA VAL A 136 -2.39 -5.41 4.29
C VAL A 136 -3.88 -5.62 4.57
N MET A 137 -4.39 -4.93 5.59
CA MET A 137 -5.77 -4.97 6.06
C MET A 137 -6.37 -3.55 6.02
N GLU A 138 -7.68 -3.43 5.83
CA GLU A 138 -8.45 -2.18 5.96
C GLU A 138 -8.93 -1.98 7.40
#